data_AF-A0A938BHX0-F1
#
_entry.id   AF-A0A938BHX0-F1
#
_cell.length_a   1.000
_cell.length_b   1.000
_cell.length_c   1.000
_cell.angle_alpha   90.00
_cell.angle_beta   90.00
_cell.angle_gamma   90.00
#
_symmetry.space_group_name_H-M   'P 1'
#
loop_
_entity.id
_entity.type
_entity.pdbx_description
1 polymer ?
#
loop_
_entity_poly.entity_id
_entity_poly.type
_entity_poly.pdbx_seq_one_letter_code
_entity_poly.pdbx_strand_id
1 'polypeptide(L)'
;MENAQQTNGTSGFTGEDSFIIDHAERFLQDGAALKRWWEEADANDGFTETFDLVHTFRRPERSRGFFGYAPLPSGRSMPVMGVVDEVFYDRPKTSADYRAAGAQWMRDQIREFVLRYFMRISDFRLPEETPDSMANHEPAYLRPMSMRTREEIQRKGMGFIQAFYKRRDTGEIGKFSPEETARIIDLREIGTVYDWLIVKLLVHDFTVTMKPFGLDAVRMVMPLKEQGYLILTPEFIVNEDDPEPGVLGRYGFGYAFIKNPTRGMFAYGPGEFEAAFQTIRFEVLADGETNLRMVFVSDQPEQIMNLNVVNMGLSIADTLSFGMASRMLPGVKAISERAGNLDFTLPSMMLLNQVTGGMAEKQLAISPQQMFKGFLAKHSLQHYNTLLGSLRTWRQIPDWLDAATLPDWVIEGQSS
;
A
#
# COMPACT_ATOMS: atom_id res chain seq x y z
N MET A 1 -33.79 -21.86 -38.11
CA MET A 1 -32.63 -22.59 -37.58
C MET A 1 -31.39 -21.84 -38.00
N GLU A 2 -30.91 -20.93 -37.16
CA GLU A 2 -29.54 -20.46 -37.19
C GLU A 2 -29.24 -20.06 -35.74
N ASN A 3 -28.59 -20.99 -35.03
CA ASN A 3 -28.23 -20.85 -33.63
C ASN A 3 -27.09 -19.85 -33.54
N ALA A 4 -27.39 -18.62 -33.11
CA ALA A 4 -26.40 -17.75 -32.53
C ALA A 4 -25.95 -18.37 -31.20
N GLN A 5 -24.84 -19.12 -31.24
CA GLN A 5 -24.13 -19.54 -30.05
C GLN A 5 -23.68 -18.27 -29.31
N GLN A 6 -24.36 -17.97 -28.20
CA GLN A 6 -23.79 -17.19 -27.11
C GLN A 6 -22.54 -17.92 -26.63
N THR A 7 -21.38 -17.42 -27.06
CA THR A 7 -20.10 -17.71 -26.42
C THR A 7 -20.10 -17.00 -25.07
N ASN A 8 -20.52 -17.71 -24.02
CA ASN A 8 -20.29 -17.29 -22.64
C ASN A 8 -18.80 -16.99 -22.45
N GLY A 9 -18.48 -15.73 -22.18
CA GLY A 9 -17.13 -15.19 -22.06
C GLY A 9 -16.42 -15.59 -20.76
N THR A 10 -16.35 -16.88 -20.44
CA THR A 10 -15.38 -17.38 -19.45
C THR A 10 -14.02 -17.57 -20.10
N SER A 11 -13.40 -16.48 -20.55
CA SER A 11 -11.96 -16.44 -20.80
C SER A 11 -11.22 -16.42 -19.46
N GLY A 12 -11.03 -17.64 -18.92
CA GLY A 12 -9.91 -18.12 -18.10
C GLY A 12 -9.46 -17.27 -16.91
N PHE A 13 -10.09 -17.45 -15.75
CA PHE A 13 -9.42 -17.19 -14.47
C PHE A 13 -8.17 -18.09 -14.37
N THR A 14 -7.05 -17.51 -13.95
CA THR A 14 -5.85 -18.28 -13.59
C THR A 14 -6.03 -18.95 -12.22
N GLY A 15 -5.15 -19.89 -11.85
CA GLY A 15 -5.17 -20.47 -10.50
C GLY A 15 -4.91 -19.43 -9.39
N GLU A 16 -4.12 -18.39 -9.69
CA GLU A 16 -3.95 -17.24 -8.81
C GLU A 16 -5.26 -16.44 -8.68
N ASP A 17 -5.93 -16.17 -9.81
CA ASP A 17 -7.21 -15.45 -9.82
C ASP A 17 -8.26 -16.18 -8.97
N SER A 18 -8.38 -17.50 -9.12
CA SER A 18 -9.29 -18.32 -8.32
C SER A 18 -8.97 -18.24 -6.83
N PHE A 19 -7.70 -18.33 -6.44
CA PHE A 19 -7.32 -18.20 -5.03
C PHE A 19 -7.75 -16.84 -4.45
N ILE A 20 -7.48 -15.74 -5.16
CA ILE A 20 -7.83 -14.39 -4.71
C ILE A 20 -9.35 -14.26 -4.55
N ILE A 21 -10.12 -14.72 -5.53
CA ILE A 21 -11.59 -14.65 -5.51
C ILE A 21 -12.17 -15.52 -4.39
N ASP A 22 -11.72 -16.76 -4.27
CA ASP A 22 -12.25 -17.73 -3.29
C ASP A 22 -11.98 -17.30 -1.84
N HIS A 23 -10.93 -16.54 -1.60
CA HIS A 23 -10.54 -16.07 -0.26
C HIS A 23 -10.93 -14.62 0.03
N ALA A 24 -11.42 -13.88 -0.98
CA ALA A 24 -11.74 -12.46 -0.88
C ALA A 24 -12.67 -12.14 0.30
N GLU A 25 -13.74 -12.92 0.44
CA GLU A 25 -14.76 -12.73 1.49
C GLU A 25 -14.18 -12.94 2.90
N ARG A 26 -13.25 -13.89 3.06
CA ARG A 26 -12.60 -14.14 4.35
C ARG A 26 -11.73 -12.94 4.75
N PHE A 27 -10.86 -12.49 3.84
CA PHE A 27 -9.99 -11.33 4.11
C PHE A 27 -10.79 -10.05 4.33
N LEU A 28 -11.91 -9.91 3.62
CA LEU A 28 -12.86 -8.83 3.85
C LEU A 28 -13.41 -8.87 5.28
N GLN A 29 -13.91 -10.02 5.74
CA GLN A 29 -14.45 -10.17 7.09
C GLN A 29 -13.40 -9.84 8.17
N ASP A 30 -12.17 -10.32 7.98
CA ASP A 30 -11.06 -10.05 8.91
C ASP A 30 -10.69 -8.56 8.91
N GLY A 31 -10.59 -7.92 7.73
CA GLY A 31 -10.33 -6.48 7.61
C GLY A 31 -11.44 -5.61 8.19
N ALA A 32 -12.71 -5.97 7.97
CA ALA A 32 -13.87 -5.29 8.55
C ALA A 32 -13.95 -5.44 10.08
N ALA A 33 -13.60 -6.61 10.61
CA ALA A 33 -13.47 -6.81 12.05
C ALA A 33 -12.34 -5.95 12.63
N LEU A 34 -11.19 -5.89 11.95
CA LEU A 34 -10.06 -5.07 12.36
C LEU A 34 -10.38 -3.57 12.33
N LYS A 35 -11.12 -3.10 11.32
CA LYS A 35 -11.62 -1.72 11.25
C LYS A 35 -12.52 -1.38 12.43
N ARG A 36 -13.52 -2.22 12.73
CA ARG A 36 -14.43 -2.01 13.87
C ARG A 36 -13.70 -2.01 15.21
N TRP A 37 -12.77 -2.94 15.40
CA TRP A 37 -11.91 -2.96 16.58
C TRP A 37 -11.09 -1.67 16.70
N TRP A 38 -10.50 -1.20 15.60
CA TRP A 38 -9.72 0.03 15.61
C TRP A 38 -10.59 1.25 15.96
N GLU A 39 -11.79 1.37 15.39
CA GLU A 39 -12.72 2.47 15.71
C GLU A 39 -13.08 2.49 17.21
N GLU A 40 -13.33 1.32 17.80
CA GLU A 40 -13.60 1.19 19.24
C GLU A 40 -12.36 1.51 20.09
N ALA A 41 -11.18 1.01 19.71
CA ALA A 41 -9.94 1.28 20.43
C ALA A 41 -9.55 2.77 20.33
N ASP A 42 -9.75 3.39 19.18
CA ASP A 42 -9.49 4.82 18.96
C ASP A 42 -10.40 5.70 19.82
N ALA A 43 -11.69 5.38 19.87
CA ALA A 43 -12.67 6.12 20.66
C ALA A 43 -12.43 6.03 22.17
N ASN A 44 -11.86 4.92 22.66
CA ASN A 44 -11.69 4.63 24.09
C ASN A 44 -10.24 4.71 24.58
N ASP A 45 -9.30 5.11 23.73
CA ASP A 45 -7.85 5.03 24.01
C ASP A 45 -7.42 3.61 24.44
N GLY A 46 -8.00 2.59 23.79
CA GLY A 46 -7.88 1.17 24.15
C GLY A 46 -6.63 0.47 23.59
N PHE A 47 -5.61 1.22 23.19
CA PHE A 47 -4.37 0.66 22.66
C PHE A 47 -3.48 0.15 23.79
N THR A 48 -2.69 -0.90 23.52
CA THR A 48 -1.70 -1.40 24.49
C THR A 48 -0.54 -0.40 24.65
N GLU A 49 -0.13 0.20 23.54
CA GLU A 49 0.96 1.19 23.50
C GLU A 49 0.69 2.18 22.36
N THR A 50 1.00 3.45 22.59
CA THR A 50 1.02 4.51 21.57
C THR A 50 2.34 5.25 21.59
N PHE A 51 2.81 5.72 20.44
CA PHE A 51 4.06 6.48 20.33
C PHE A 51 4.02 7.43 19.13
N ASP A 52 4.79 8.51 19.20
CA ASP A 52 4.95 9.43 18.07
C ASP A 52 5.83 8.79 16.99
N LEU A 53 5.40 8.86 15.73
CA LEU A 53 6.13 8.23 14.61
C LEU A 53 7.14 9.16 13.95
N VAL A 54 6.72 10.38 13.64
CA VAL A 54 7.54 11.35 12.91
C VAL A 54 7.29 12.77 13.43
N HIS A 55 8.38 13.49 13.68
CA HIS A 55 8.37 14.94 13.83
C HIS A 55 8.77 15.56 12.49
N THR A 56 7.79 16.04 11.70
CA THR A 56 8.10 16.77 10.47
C THR A 56 8.20 18.28 10.73
N PHE A 57 8.95 18.99 9.88
CA PHE A 57 9.15 20.44 9.95
C PHE A 57 7.87 21.27 9.75
N ARG A 58 6.81 20.65 9.22
CA ARG A 58 5.44 21.18 9.23
C ARG A 58 4.59 20.13 9.92
N ARG A 59 4.51 20.22 11.25
CA ARG A 59 3.86 19.23 12.12
C ARG A 59 2.58 18.70 11.43
N PRO A 60 2.47 17.41 11.07
CA PRO A 60 1.15 16.80 11.01
C PRO A 60 0.49 17.15 12.33
N GLU A 61 -0.79 17.52 12.29
CA GLU A 61 -1.46 17.90 13.53
C GLU A 61 -1.35 16.75 14.53
N ARG A 62 -1.36 15.49 14.03
CA ARG A 62 -1.00 14.26 14.74
C ARG A 62 -0.47 13.18 13.78
N SER A 63 0.69 12.58 14.07
CA SER A 63 1.10 11.29 13.48
C SER A 63 1.56 10.37 14.59
N ARG A 64 0.84 9.26 14.78
CA ARG A 64 1.07 8.33 15.89
C ARG A 64 1.04 6.89 15.41
N GLY A 65 1.91 6.07 15.99
CA GLY A 65 1.88 4.63 15.88
C GLY A 65 1.28 4.00 17.14
N PHE A 66 0.78 2.79 17.01
CA PHE A 66 0.24 2.04 18.14
C PHE A 66 0.42 0.53 18.01
N PHE A 67 0.31 -0.16 19.14
CA PHE A 67 0.20 -1.61 19.24
C PHE A 67 -1.08 -1.98 19.98
N GLY A 68 -1.65 -3.14 19.66
CA GLY A 68 -2.88 -3.63 20.28
C GLY A 68 -3.09 -5.12 20.08
N TYR A 69 -4.26 -5.59 20.52
CA TYR A 69 -4.75 -6.95 20.27
C TYR A 69 -6.18 -6.89 19.73
N ALA A 70 -6.36 -7.34 18.50
CA ALA A 70 -7.66 -7.35 17.84
C ALA A 70 -8.31 -8.74 17.92
N PRO A 71 -9.58 -8.85 18.33
CA PRO A 71 -10.32 -10.09 18.22
C PRO A 71 -10.75 -10.30 16.76
N LEU A 72 -10.33 -11.43 16.17
CA LEU A 72 -10.78 -11.81 14.84
C LEU A 72 -12.06 -12.66 14.88
N PRO A 73 -12.85 -12.69 13.79
CA PRO A 73 -14.02 -13.57 13.66
C PRO A 73 -13.72 -15.05 13.89
N SER A 74 -12.48 -15.48 13.63
CA SER A 74 -12.00 -16.84 13.91
C SER A 74 -11.93 -17.19 15.41
N GLY A 75 -12.18 -16.24 16.32
CA GLY A 75 -12.07 -16.40 17.77
C GLY A 75 -10.63 -16.26 18.29
N ARG A 76 -9.66 -16.03 17.41
CA ARG A 76 -8.27 -15.76 17.77
C ARG A 76 -8.08 -14.28 18.13
N SER A 77 -7.37 -14.00 19.21
CA SER A 77 -6.82 -12.68 19.49
C SER A 77 -5.49 -12.52 18.73
N MET A 78 -5.36 -11.44 17.98
CA MET A 78 -4.20 -11.21 17.10
C MET A 78 -3.43 -9.97 17.54
N PRO A 79 -2.10 -10.05 17.71
CA PRO A 79 -1.28 -8.87 17.92
C PRO A 79 -1.31 -8.00 16.66
N VAL A 80 -1.60 -6.71 16.84
CA VAL A 80 -1.71 -5.76 15.74
C VAL A 80 -0.83 -4.56 15.97
N MET A 81 -0.50 -3.89 14.88
CA MET A 81 0.19 -2.62 14.86
C MET A 81 -0.45 -1.70 13.84
N GLY A 82 -0.36 -0.40 14.05
CA GLY A 82 -0.96 0.55 13.12
C GLY A 82 -0.39 1.95 13.23
N VAL A 83 -0.78 2.77 12.27
CA VAL A 83 -0.45 4.19 12.17
C VAL A 83 -1.72 4.99 11.90
N VAL A 84 -1.81 6.15 12.55
CA VAL A 84 -2.77 7.20 12.24
C VAL A 84 -2.00 8.45 11.86
N ASP A 85 -2.23 8.94 10.65
CA ASP A 85 -1.65 10.18 10.12
C ASP A 85 -2.75 11.19 9.82
N GLU A 86 -2.68 12.36 10.46
CA GLU A 86 -3.58 13.50 10.27
C GLU A 86 -2.81 14.69 9.69
N VAL A 87 -3.23 15.16 8.52
CA VAL A 87 -2.50 16.15 7.73
C VAL A 87 -3.47 17.15 7.11
N PHE A 88 -3.12 18.44 7.20
CA PHE A 88 -3.76 19.49 6.40
C PHE A 88 -3.51 19.25 4.90
N TYR A 89 -4.57 19.16 4.11
CA TYR A 89 -4.48 18.91 2.68
C TYR A 89 -4.45 20.22 1.88
N ASP A 90 -5.56 20.96 1.89
CA ASP A 90 -5.67 22.25 1.20
C ASP A 90 -6.76 23.15 1.80
N ARG A 91 -6.85 24.39 1.31
CA ARG A 91 -7.93 25.33 1.63
C ARG A 91 -8.24 26.25 0.44
N PRO A 92 -9.47 26.79 0.34
CA PRO A 92 -9.80 27.80 -0.65
C PRO A 92 -8.90 29.04 -0.52
N LYS A 93 -8.51 29.60 -1.68
CA LYS A 93 -7.80 30.88 -1.76
C LYS A 93 -8.74 32.02 -2.15
N THR A 94 -9.95 32.02 -1.60
CA THR A 94 -10.97 33.05 -1.84
C THR A 94 -10.89 34.16 -0.80
N SER A 95 -11.33 35.37 -1.16
CA SER A 95 -11.44 36.47 -0.17
C SER A 95 -12.52 36.16 0.87
N ALA A 96 -12.52 36.89 1.99
CA ALA A 96 -13.47 36.69 3.08
C ALA A 96 -14.94 36.74 2.62
N ASP A 97 -15.24 37.63 1.66
CA ASP A 97 -16.59 37.82 1.11
C ASP A 97 -17.14 36.58 0.38
N TYR A 98 -16.24 35.72 -0.12
CA TYR A 98 -16.59 34.50 -0.85
C TYR A 98 -16.23 33.22 -0.07
N ARG A 99 -15.95 33.33 1.23
CA ARG A 99 -15.49 32.18 2.02
C ARG A 99 -16.51 31.04 2.05
N ALA A 100 -17.77 31.35 2.35
CA ALA A 100 -18.82 30.33 2.44
C ALA A 100 -19.07 29.64 1.08
N ALA A 101 -19.15 30.41 0.00
CA ALA A 101 -19.27 29.86 -1.36
C ALA A 101 -18.05 29.04 -1.76
N GLY A 102 -16.84 29.51 -1.42
CA GLY A 102 -15.59 28.80 -1.67
C GLY A 102 -15.48 27.50 -0.87
N ALA A 103 -16.00 27.46 0.35
CA ALA A 103 -16.03 26.25 1.18
C ALA A 103 -16.99 25.19 0.63
N GLN A 104 -18.18 25.60 0.19
CA GLN A 104 -19.14 24.70 -0.49
C GLN A 104 -18.57 24.17 -1.81
N TRP A 105 -17.95 25.04 -2.61
CA TRP A 105 -17.28 24.63 -3.84
C TRP A 105 -16.14 23.65 -3.54
N MET A 106 -15.30 23.91 -2.53
CA MET A 106 -14.25 22.98 -2.09
C MET A 106 -14.80 21.61 -1.69
N ARG A 107 -15.92 21.56 -0.95
CA ARG A 107 -16.59 20.30 -0.61
C ARG A 107 -16.93 19.50 -1.86
N ASP A 108 -17.58 20.12 -2.84
CA ASP A 108 -17.99 19.43 -4.08
C ASP A 108 -16.79 18.94 -4.88
N GLN A 109 -15.75 19.76 -4.98
CA GLN A 109 -14.50 19.42 -5.65
C GLN A 109 -13.81 18.22 -4.97
N ILE A 110 -13.70 18.23 -3.63
CA ILE A 110 -13.07 17.14 -2.86
C ILE A 110 -13.90 15.86 -3.00
N ARG A 111 -15.23 15.94 -2.93
CA ARG A 111 -16.10 14.77 -3.13
C ARG A 111 -15.83 14.09 -4.46
N GLU A 112 -15.84 14.85 -5.55
CA GLU A 112 -15.64 14.31 -6.89
C GLU A 112 -14.22 13.76 -7.06
N PHE A 113 -13.22 14.52 -6.62
CA PHE A 113 -11.82 14.12 -6.69
C PHE A 113 -11.53 12.83 -5.93
N VAL A 114 -11.94 12.75 -4.66
CA VAL A 114 -11.62 11.62 -3.77
C VAL A 114 -12.31 10.35 -4.23
N LEU A 115 -13.60 10.44 -4.60
CA LEU A 115 -14.40 9.27 -4.92
C LEU A 115 -14.22 8.78 -6.36
N ARG A 116 -13.69 9.60 -7.26
CA ARG A 116 -13.59 9.24 -8.69
C ARG A 116 -12.17 9.20 -9.23
N TYR A 117 -11.28 10.07 -8.77
CA TYR A 117 -10.00 10.30 -9.44
C TYR A 117 -8.79 10.01 -8.56
N PHE A 118 -8.90 10.07 -7.22
CA PHE A 118 -7.75 9.95 -6.33
C PHE A 118 -6.94 8.66 -6.56
N MET A 119 -7.60 7.50 -6.65
CA MET A 119 -6.93 6.21 -6.88
C MET A 119 -6.27 6.10 -8.28
N ARG A 120 -6.65 6.97 -9.23
CA ARG A 120 -6.07 7.01 -10.58
C ARG A 120 -4.77 7.80 -10.64
N ILE A 121 -4.51 8.65 -9.65
CA ILE A 121 -3.42 9.63 -9.67
C ILE A 121 -2.53 9.61 -8.41
N SER A 122 -2.68 8.57 -7.59
CA SER A 122 -1.99 8.41 -6.30
C SER A 122 -0.54 7.93 -6.44
N ASP A 123 -0.09 7.58 -7.64
CA ASP A 123 1.32 7.43 -7.99
C ASP A 123 1.76 8.48 -9.00
N PHE A 124 3.05 8.80 -8.99
CA PHE A 124 3.64 9.77 -9.92
C PHE A 124 5.06 9.39 -10.30
N ARG A 125 5.46 9.74 -11.53
CA ARG A 125 6.85 9.63 -11.98
C ARG A 125 7.72 10.71 -11.39
N LEU A 126 8.95 10.34 -11.06
CA LEU A 126 10.01 11.28 -10.73
C LEU A 126 10.64 11.83 -12.02
N PRO A 127 11.28 13.00 -11.96
CA PRO A 127 12.10 13.48 -13.07
C PRO A 127 13.12 12.41 -13.49
N GLU A 128 13.13 12.09 -14.77
CA GLU A 128 14.05 11.11 -15.35
C GLU A 128 15.33 11.80 -15.80
N GLU A 129 16.46 11.14 -15.58
CA GLU A 129 17.72 11.59 -16.19
C GLU A 129 17.68 11.29 -17.70
N THR A 130 18.10 12.25 -18.53
CA THR A 130 18.09 12.07 -19.98
C THR A 130 19.11 10.97 -20.36
N PRO A 131 18.67 9.85 -20.97
CA PRO A 131 19.60 8.80 -21.37
C PRO A 131 20.52 9.30 -22.49
N ASP A 132 21.78 8.85 -22.47
CA ASP A 132 22.72 9.12 -23.55
C ASP A 132 22.24 8.43 -24.84
N SER A 133 21.70 9.22 -25.77
CA SER A 133 20.97 8.75 -26.97
C SER A 133 21.82 8.01 -28.02
N MET A 134 23.13 7.91 -27.82
CA MET A 134 24.09 7.43 -28.84
C MET A 134 24.79 6.11 -28.46
N ALA A 135 24.36 5.45 -27.38
CA ALA A 135 25.07 4.32 -26.83
C ALA A 135 24.53 2.96 -27.33
N ASN A 136 25.38 2.18 -28.02
CA ASN A 136 25.13 0.77 -28.30
C ASN A 136 24.71 0.01 -27.03
N HIS A 137 23.77 -0.94 -27.17
CA HIS A 137 23.32 -1.84 -26.10
C HIS A 137 24.51 -2.39 -25.33
N GLU A 138 24.57 -2.09 -24.04
CA GLU A 138 25.63 -2.59 -23.18
C GLU A 138 25.54 -4.12 -23.05
N PRO A 139 26.67 -4.84 -23.21
CA PRO A 139 26.68 -6.28 -22.97
C PRO A 139 26.20 -6.60 -21.56
N ALA A 140 25.31 -7.59 -21.41
CA ALA A 140 24.66 -7.91 -20.14
C ALA A 140 25.63 -8.13 -18.96
N TYR A 141 26.82 -8.66 -19.23
CA TYR A 141 27.85 -8.92 -18.22
C TYR A 141 28.58 -7.67 -17.69
N LEU A 142 28.51 -6.54 -18.40
CA LEU A 142 29.08 -5.25 -17.94
C LEU A 142 28.05 -4.37 -17.23
N ARG A 143 26.75 -4.74 -17.28
CA ARG A 143 25.65 -3.97 -16.68
C ARG A 143 25.86 -3.56 -15.23
N PRO A 144 26.39 -4.39 -14.32
CA PRO A 144 26.56 -3.99 -12.91
C PRO A 144 27.65 -2.93 -12.67
N MET A 145 28.58 -2.78 -13.62
CA MET A 145 29.70 -1.83 -13.53
C MET A 145 29.46 -0.58 -14.41
N SER A 146 28.33 -0.53 -15.11
CA SER A 146 27.99 0.56 -16.00
C SER A 146 27.61 1.80 -15.19
N MET A 147 28.29 2.91 -15.47
CA MET A 147 27.92 4.24 -14.96
C MET A 147 26.94 4.96 -15.89
N ARG A 148 26.42 4.28 -16.92
CA ARG A 148 25.46 4.89 -17.85
C ARG A 148 24.13 5.10 -17.14
N THR A 149 23.59 6.30 -17.26
CA THR A 149 22.20 6.58 -16.95
C THR A 149 21.32 5.67 -17.79
N ARG A 150 20.44 4.93 -17.11
CA ARG A 150 19.43 4.12 -17.77
C ARG A 150 18.10 4.86 -17.77
N GLU A 151 17.30 4.61 -18.80
CA GLU A 151 15.89 4.95 -18.79
C GLU A 151 15.21 4.05 -17.74
N GLU A 152 15.18 4.54 -16.50
CA GLU A 152 14.49 3.91 -15.39
C GLU A 152 13.36 4.82 -14.96
N ILE A 153 12.13 4.41 -15.29
CA ILE A 153 10.92 5.10 -14.83
C ILE A 153 10.83 4.90 -13.31
N GLN A 154 11.28 5.90 -12.56
CA GLN A 154 11.16 5.90 -11.11
C GLN A 154 9.80 6.47 -10.74
N ARG A 155 9.03 5.70 -9.96
CA ARG A 155 7.71 6.11 -9.46
C ARG A 155 7.73 6.21 -7.94
N LYS A 156 6.86 7.05 -7.39
CA LYS A 156 6.57 7.14 -5.96
C LYS A 156 5.07 7.14 -5.72
N GLY A 157 4.69 6.79 -4.49
CA GLY A 157 3.29 6.72 -4.09
C GLY A 157 2.68 5.33 -4.29
N MET A 158 1.36 5.29 -4.35
CA MET A 158 0.57 4.07 -4.41
C MET A 158 -0.20 4.02 -5.73
N GLY A 159 0.17 3.10 -6.61
CA GLY A 159 -0.57 2.85 -7.85
C GLY A 159 -1.70 1.86 -7.61
N PHE A 160 -2.85 2.06 -8.26
CA PHE A 160 -3.98 1.12 -8.17
C PHE A 160 -4.40 0.67 -9.57
N ILE A 161 -4.70 -0.62 -9.68
CA ILE A 161 -5.18 -1.23 -10.93
C ILE A 161 -6.36 -2.14 -10.62
N GLN A 162 -7.52 -1.92 -11.23
CA GLN A 162 -8.69 -2.78 -10.98
C GLN A 162 -8.51 -4.16 -11.63
N ALA A 163 -8.81 -5.20 -10.86
CA ALA A 163 -8.59 -6.59 -11.27
C ALA A 163 -9.90 -7.35 -11.42
N PHE A 164 -10.70 -7.40 -10.35
CA PHE A 164 -11.94 -8.18 -10.31
C PHE A 164 -13.09 -7.36 -9.75
N TYR A 165 -14.31 -7.76 -10.09
CA TYR A 165 -15.53 -7.19 -9.55
C TYR A 165 -16.53 -8.28 -9.23
N LYS A 166 -17.43 -8.00 -8.29
CA LYS A 166 -18.67 -8.73 -8.11
C LYS A 166 -19.84 -7.80 -8.31
N ARG A 167 -20.73 -8.12 -9.25
CA ARG A 167 -21.95 -7.35 -9.50
C ARG A 167 -22.95 -7.58 -8.38
N ARG A 168 -23.61 -6.50 -7.94
CA ARG A 168 -24.62 -6.54 -6.88
C ARG A 168 -25.94 -7.12 -7.33
N ASP A 169 -26.33 -6.87 -8.58
CA ASP A 169 -27.63 -7.29 -9.13
C ASP A 169 -27.68 -8.78 -9.47
N THR A 170 -26.59 -9.32 -10.00
CA THR A 170 -26.51 -10.72 -10.47
C THR A 170 -25.66 -11.62 -9.57
N GLY A 171 -24.80 -11.05 -8.72
CA GLY A 171 -23.75 -11.79 -8.01
C GLY A 171 -22.62 -12.28 -8.92
N GLU A 172 -22.63 -11.91 -10.20
CA GLU A 172 -21.61 -12.30 -11.19
C GLU A 172 -20.25 -11.75 -10.80
N ILE A 173 -19.23 -12.63 -10.80
CA ILE A 173 -17.84 -12.26 -10.58
C ILE A 173 -17.14 -12.23 -11.94
N GLY A 174 -16.54 -11.09 -12.26
CA GLY A 174 -15.82 -10.88 -13.51
C GLY A 174 -14.43 -10.28 -13.30
N LYS A 175 -13.67 -10.22 -14.40
CA LYS A 175 -12.34 -9.62 -14.48
C LYS A 175 -12.44 -8.40 -15.38
N PHE A 176 -11.79 -7.30 -14.99
CA PHE A 176 -11.70 -6.13 -15.87
C PHE A 176 -10.82 -6.43 -17.08
N SER A 177 -11.18 -5.89 -18.24
CA SER A 177 -10.34 -5.99 -19.43
C SER A 177 -9.06 -5.15 -19.26
N PRO A 178 -7.94 -5.50 -19.92
CA PRO A 178 -6.68 -4.74 -19.82
C PRO A 178 -6.85 -3.23 -20.00
N GLU A 179 -7.70 -2.82 -20.94
CA GLU A 179 -8.01 -1.42 -21.26
C GLU A 179 -8.74 -0.68 -20.13
N GLU A 180 -9.49 -1.42 -19.30
CA GLU A 180 -10.25 -0.86 -18.18
C GLU A 180 -9.45 -0.86 -16.88
N THR A 181 -8.34 -1.61 -16.79
CA THR A 181 -7.64 -1.84 -15.52
C THR A 181 -7.07 -0.58 -14.86
N ALA A 182 -6.67 0.44 -15.64
CA ALA A 182 -6.17 1.71 -15.11
C ALA A 182 -7.31 2.70 -14.78
N ARG A 183 -8.46 2.56 -15.46
CA ARG A 183 -9.62 3.43 -15.28
C ARG A 183 -10.45 2.95 -14.09
N ILE A 184 -9.88 3.10 -12.89
CA ILE A 184 -10.54 2.75 -11.62
C ILE A 184 -11.93 3.37 -11.61
N ILE A 185 -12.97 2.56 -11.47
CA ILE A 185 -14.35 3.05 -11.50
C ILE A 185 -14.65 4.06 -10.38
N ASP A 186 -15.77 4.77 -10.52
CA ASP A 186 -16.26 5.65 -9.47
C ASP A 186 -16.60 4.85 -8.21
N LEU A 187 -16.02 5.21 -7.08
CA LEU A 187 -16.18 4.46 -5.83
C LEU A 187 -17.61 4.53 -5.29
N ARG A 188 -18.43 5.49 -5.76
CA ARG A 188 -19.88 5.56 -5.46
C ARG A 188 -20.67 4.42 -6.09
N GLU A 189 -20.10 3.73 -7.09
CA GLU A 189 -20.71 2.55 -7.71
C GLU A 189 -20.58 1.30 -6.83
N ILE A 190 -19.69 1.31 -5.83
CA ILE A 190 -19.57 0.25 -4.84
C ILE A 190 -20.74 0.35 -3.87
N GLY A 191 -21.55 -0.70 -3.81
CA GLY A 191 -22.79 -0.78 -3.05
C GLY A 191 -24.04 -0.45 -3.86
N THR A 192 -23.90 0.05 -5.08
CA THR A 192 -25.03 0.33 -5.98
C THR A 192 -25.00 -0.58 -7.19
N VAL A 193 -23.86 -0.66 -7.88
CA VAL A 193 -23.61 -1.52 -9.05
C VAL A 193 -22.82 -2.77 -8.66
N TYR A 194 -21.80 -2.60 -7.81
CA TYR A 194 -20.89 -3.66 -7.41
C TYR A 194 -21.06 -3.99 -5.92
N ASP A 195 -21.01 -5.26 -5.55
CA ASP A 195 -20.91 -5.67 -4.15
C ASP A 195 -19.52 -5.36 -3.60
N TRP A 196 -18.50 -5.68 -4.39
CA TRP A 196 -17.11 -5.41 -4.07
C TRP A 196 -16.27 -5.26 -5.33
N LEU A 197 -15.11 -4.63 -5.17
CA LEU A 197 -14.05 -4.56 -6.17
C LEU A 197 -12.75 -5.07 -5.57
N ILE A 198 -11.97 -5.79 -6.37
CA ILE A 198 -10.60 -6.13 -6.04
C ILE A 198 -9.67 -5.34 -6.95
N VAL A 199 -8.75 -4.61 -6.34
CA VAL A 199 -7.70 -3.84 -7.04
C VAL A 199 -6.32 -4.38 -6.65
N LYS A 200 -5.34 -4.23 -7.53
CA LYS A 200 -3.93 -4.43 -7.25
C LYS A 200 -3.33 -3.11 -6.76
N LEU A 201 -2.67 -3.17 -5.62
CA LEU A 201 -1.80 -2.11 -5.11
C LEU A 201 -0.40 -2.29 -5.68
N LEU A 202 0.17 -1.23 -6.24
CA LEU A 202 1.55 -1.14 -6.68
C LEU A 202 2.30 -0.19 -5.74
N VAL A 203 3.21 -0.71 -4.92
CA VAL A 203 4.06 0.12 -4.08
C VAL A 203 5.42 0.31 -4.74
N HIS A 204 5.73 1.54 -5.12
CA HIS A 204 6.91 1.83 -5.95
C HIS A 204 8.17 2.16 -5.15
N ASP A 205 8.05 2.75 -3.95
CA ASP A 205 9.17 3.32 -3.20
C ASP A 205 9.44 2.65 -1.84
N PHE A 206 8.95 1.42 -1.65
CA PHE A 206 9.23 0.67 -0.43
C PHE A 206 10.65 0.10 -0.46
N THR A 207 11.50 0.59 0.43
CA THR A 207 12.89 0.15 0.56
C THR A 207 13.16 -0.29 1.98
N VAL A 208 13.55 -1.55 2.14
CA VAL A 208 14.02 -2.06 3.42
C VAL A 208 15.51 -1.83 3.49
N THR A 209 15.91 -1.11 4.53
CA THR A 209 17.31 -0.92 4.88
C THR A 209 17.66 -1.90 5.99
N MET A 210 18.56 -2.82 5.71
CA MET A 210 19.16 -3.70 6.71
C MET A 210 20.58 -3.23 7.01
N LYS A 211 20.92 -3.24 8.30
CA LYS A 211 22.27 -3.01 8.81
C LYS A 211 22.74 -4.24 9.59
N PRO A 212 23.00 -5.37 8.91
CA PRO A 212 23.23 -6.66 9.59
C PRO A 212 24.52 -6.69 10.42
N PHE A 213 25.45 -5.75 10.20
CA PHE A 213 26.74 -5.70 10.90
C PHE A 213 26.91 -4.43 11.76
N GLY A 214 25.81 -3.78 12.15
CA GLY A 214 25.84 -2.59 13.01
C GLY A 214 25.70 -1.25 12.26
N LEU A 215 25.71 -0.15 13.03
CA LEU A 215 25.29 1.18 12.56
C LEU A 215 26.18 1.78 11.46
N ASP A 216 27.47 1.46 11.47
CA ASP A 216 28.52 1.99 10.56
C ASP A 216 28.96 1.01 9.46
N ALA A 217 28.33 -0.16 9.39
CA ALA A 217 28.67 -1.17 8.39
C ALA A 217 27.92 -0.98 7.08
N VAL A 218 28.24 -1.85 6.09
CA VAL A 218 27.60 -1.89 4.78
C VAL A 218 26.08 -1.92 4.93
N ARG A 219 25.44 -0.84 4.49
CA ARG A 219 23.98 -0.69 4.44
C ARG A 219 23.47 -1.50 3.25
N MET A 220 22.70 -2.53 3.50
CA MET A 220 21.96 -3.21 2.45
C MET A 220 20.62 -2.53 2.27
N VAL A 221 20.39 -1.95 1.10
CA VAL A 221 19.09 -1.38 0.71
C VAL A 221 18.49 -2.31 -0.32
N MET A 222 17.38 -2.95 0.02
CA MET A 222 16.66 -3.84 -0.88
C MET A 222 15.34 -3.14 -1.27
N PRO A 223 15.14 -2.85 -2.57
CA PRO A 223 13.85 -2.38 -3.05
C PRO A 223 12.84 -3.52 -2.98
N LEU A 224 11.74 -3.29 -2.27
CA LEU A 224 10.59 -4.18 -2.24
C LEU A 224 9.59 -3.63 -3.25
N LYS A 225 9.66 -4.13 -4.49
CA LYS A 225 8.58 -3.95 -5.45
C LYS A 225 7.45 -4.89 -5.04
N GLU A 226 6.60 -4.41 -4.14
CA GLU A 226 5.50 -5.19 -3.61
C GLU A 226 4.22 -4.87 -4.37
N GLN A 227 3.54 -5.95 -4.73
CA GLN A 227 2.17 -5.91 -5.22
C GLN A 227 1.30 -6.67 -4.23
N GLY A 228 0.14 -6.11 -3.94
CA GLY A 228 -0.87 -6.77 -3.09
C GLY A 228 -2.23 -6.63 -3.73
N TYR A 229 -3.15 -7.54 -3.38
CA TYR A 229 -4.55 -7.40 -3.74
C TYR A 229 -5.28 -6.72 -2.59
N LEU A 230 -6.18 -5.81 -2.92
CA LEU A 230 -7.01 -5.06 -1.98
C LEU A 230 -8.47 -5.29 -2.34
N ILE A 231 -9.34 -5.46 -1.35
CA ILE A 231 -10.78 -5.53 -1.55
C ILE A 231 -11.46 -4.27 -0.99
N LEU A 232 -12.25 -3.63 -1.85
CA LEU A 232 -13.08 -2.47 -1.54
C LEU A 232 -14.54 -2.90 -1.49
N THR A 233 -15.24 -2.48 -0.44
CA THR A 233 -16.67 -2.74 -0.22
C THR A 233 -17.34 -1.48 0.32
N PRO A 234 -18.68 -1.41 0.36
CA PRO A 234 -19.39 -0.20 0.79
C PRO A 234 -19.01 0.25 2.20
N GLU A 235 -18.62 -0.67 3.10
CA GLU A 235 -18.26 -0.35 4.49
C GLU A 235 -16.96 0.47 4.62
N PHE A 236 -16.14 0.47 3.56
CA PHE A 236 -14.92 1.24 3.47
C PHE A 236 -15.08 2.54 2.68
N ILE A 237 -16.23 2.77 2.03
CA ILE A 237 -16.49 4.00 1.26
C ILE A 237 -17.21 5.01 2.15
N VAL A 238 -16.68 6.22 2.22
CA VAL A 238 -17.27 7.33 2.97
C VAL A 238 -17.71 8.40 1.99
N ASN A 239 -19.00 8.73 1.99
CA ASN A 239 -19.61 9.72 1.11
C ASN A 239 -20.74 10.43 1.88
N GLU A 240 -20.35 11.27 2.83
CA GLU A 240 -21.25 11.93 3.78
C GLU A 240 -21.24 13.43 3.53
N ASP A 241 -22.43 14.00 3.30
CA ASP A 241 -22.64 15.44 3.25
C ASP A 241 -23.14 15.90 4.63
N ASP A 242 -22.60 17.01 5.15
CA ASP A 242 -22.94 17.59 6.47
C ASP A 242 -22.95 16.57 7.65
N PRO A 243 -21.88 15.78 7.86
CA PRO A 243 -21.91 14.68 8.83
C PRO A 243 -22.05 15.14 10.28
N GLU A 244 -21.53 16.33 10.61
CA GLU A 244 -21.60 16.91 11.95
C GLU A 244 -21.44 18.45 11.90
N PRO A 245 -21.86 19.18 12.96
CA PRO A 245 -21.74 20.63 12.99
C PRO A 245 -20.29 21.11 12.77
N GLY A 246 -20.08 21.93 11.74
CA GLY A 246 -18.77 22.47 11.39
C GLY A 246 -18.02 21.67 10.32
N VAL A 247 -18.55 20.53 9.87
CA VAL A 247 -18.00 19.72 8.77
C VAL A 247 -19.01 19.73 7.62
N LEU A 248 -18.60 20.23 6.46
CA LEU A 248 -19.43 20.31 5.26
C LEU A 248 -19.53 18.98 4.52
N GLY A 249 -18.49 18.15 4.62
CA GLY A 249 -18.48 16.85 3.99
C GLY A 249 -17.32 15.99 4.44
N ARG A 250 -17.53 14.67 4.39
CA ARG A 250 -16.53 13.65 4.68
C ARG A 250 -16.55 12.64 3.55
N TYR A 251 -15.42 12.53 2.86
CA TYR A 251 -15.29 11.70 1.66
C TYR A 251 -14.04 10.86 1.75
N GLY A 252 -14.09 9.62 1.33
CA GLY A 252 -12.96 8.74 1.46
C GLY A 252 -13.24 7.33 1.01
N PHE A 253 -12.19 6.53 1.07
CA PHE A 253 -12.27 5.12 0.79
C PHE A 253 -11.28 4.38 1.68
N GLY A 254 -11.45 3.08 1.72
CA GLY A 254 -10.54 2.17 2.36
C GLY A 254 -10.62 0.81 1.72
N TYR A 255 -9.85 -0.11 2.27
CA TYR A 255 -9.78 -1.47 1.76
C TYR A 255 -9.21 -2.40 2.82
N ALA A 256 -9.55 -3.68 2.68
CA ALA A 256 -8.84 -4.78 3.34
C ALA A 256 -7.79 -5.38 2.39
N PHE A 257 -6.69 -5.89 2.95
CA PHE A 257 -5.65 -6.57 2.18
C PHE A 257 -5.99 -8.04 1.99
N ILE A 258 -5.74 -8.56 0.79
CA ILE A 258 -5.79 -9.98 0.46
C ILE A 258 -4.36 -10.48 0.36
N LYS A 259 -4.05 -11.51 1.15
CA LYS A 259 -2.74 -12.17 1.10
C LYS A 259 -2.52 -12.80 -0.27
N ASN A 260 -1.32 -12.62 -0.82
CA ASN A 260 -0.91 -13.24 -2.07
C ASN A 260 -0.80 -14.78 -1.90
N PRO A 261 -1.18 -15.56 -2.93
CA PRO A 261 -1.01 -17.01 -2.88
C PRO A 261 0.45 -17.45 -2.90
N THR A 262 1.32 -16.65 -3.52
CA THR A 262 2.75 -16.92 -3.64
C THR A 262 3.53 -16.02 -2.69
N ARG A 263 4.34 -16.65 -1.82
CA ARG A 263 5.16 -15.93 -0.86
C ARG A 263 6.40 -15.33 -1.51
N GLY A 264 6.68 -14.08 -1.18
CA GLY A 264 7.93 -13.41 -1.56
C GLY A 264 9.11 -13.85 -0.70
N MET A 265 10.31 -13.31 -1.02
CA MET A 265 11.51 -13.44 -0.16
C MET A 265 11.30 -12.77 1.20
N PHE A 266 10.43 -11.77 1.26
CA PHE A 266 10.05 -11.06 2.48
C PHE A 266 8.73 -11.64 2.97
N ALA A 267 8.63 -11.85 4.28
CA ALA A 267 7.40 -12.32 4.94
C ALA A 267 6.58 -11.14 5.52
N TYR A 268 6.91 -9.93 5.10
CA TYR A 268 6.28 -8.68 5.51
C TYR A 268 6.08 -7.80 4.28
N GLY A 269 4.86 -7.29 4.09
CA GLY A 269 4.44 -6.47 2.96
C GLY A 269 2.93 -6.58 2.69
N PRO A 270 2.33 -5.72 1.83
CA PRO A 270 0.91 -5.76 1.46
C PRO A 270 0.36 -7.14 1.12
N GLY A 271 1.17 -7.99 0.49
CA GLY A 271 0.77 -9.33 0.08
C GLY A 271 0.97 -10.42 1.13
N GLU A 272 1.52 -10.12 2.31
CA GLU A 272 1.87 -11.13 3.32
C GLU A 272 1.01 -11.02 4.59
N PHE A 273 0.28 -9.92 4.78
CA PHE A 273 -0.60 -9.71 5.93
C PHE A 273 -1.67 -10.78 6.05
N GLU A 274 -1.86 -11.30 7.26
CA GLU A 274 -2.97 -12.20 7.57
C GLU A 274 -4.28 -11.42 7.68
N ALA A 275 -4.22 -10.21 8.24
CA ALA A 275 -5.29 -9.24 8.14
C ALA A 275 -4.72 -7.82 8.21
N ALA A 276 -5.16 -6.97 7.30
CA ALA A 276 -4.88 -5.55 7.37
C ALA A 276 -6.01 -4.76 6.74
N PHE A 277 -6.16 -3.51 7.16
CA PHE A 277 -6.99 -2.54 6.48
C PHE A 277 -6.30 -1.18 6.42
N GLN A 278 -6.71 -0.37 5.45
CA GLN A 278 -6.33 1.02 5.37
C GLN A 278 -7.54 1.88 5.01
N THR A 279 -7.61 3.09 5.55
CA THR A 279 -8.60 4.10 5.15
C THR A 279 -7.91 5.42 4.86
N ILE A 280 -8.38 6.13 3.84
CA ILE A 280 -7.98 7.50 3.48
C ILE A 280 -9.25 8.34 3.48
N ARG A 281 -9.32 9.32 4.38
CA ARG A 281 -10.53 10.11 4.60
C ARG A 281 -10.21 11.60 4.57
N PHE A 282 -11.00 12.35 3.83
CA PHE A 282 -10.96 13.79 3.71
C PHE A 282 -12.16 14.37 4.44
N GLU A 283 -11.92 15.41 5.23
CA GLU A 283 -12.94 16.17 5.94
C GLU A 283 -12.82 17.62 5.52
N VAL A 284 -13.91 18.17 4.98
CA VAL A 284 -13.98 19.57 4.57
C VAL A 284 -14.74 20.33 5.64
N LEU A 285 -14.06 21.25 6.31
CA LEU A 285 -14.60 22.07 7.38
C LEU A 285 -15.46 23.22 6.85
N ALA A 286 -16.21 23.86 7.74
CA ALA A 286 -17.13 24.96 7.42
C ALA A 286 -16.46 26.17 6.73
N ASP A 287 -15.16 26.37 6.94
CA ASP A 287 -14.37 27.42 6.27
C ASP A 287 -13.70 26.95 4.96
N GLY A 288 -13.89 25.68 4.59
CA GLY A 288 -13.34 25.04 3.41
C GLY A 288 -11.97 24.40 3.64
N GLU A 289 -11.39 24.50 4.84
CA GLU A 289 -10.18 23.75 5.15
C GLU A 289 -10.43 22.25 5.00
N THR A 290 -9.55 21.58 4.27
CA THR A 290 -9.61 20.13 4.07
C THR A 290 -8.51 19.46 4.86
N ASN A 291 -8.92 18.64 5.83
CA ASN A 291 -8.04 17.79 6.59
C ASN A 291 -8.15 16.36 6.12
N LEU A 292 -7.04 15.64 6.20
CA LEU A 292 -6.95 14.28 5.74
C LEU A 292 -6.48 13.38 6.88
N ARG A 293 -7.20 12.28 7.09
CA ARG A 293 -6.91 11.25 8.07
C ARG A 293 -6.67 9.92 7.36
N MET A 294 -5.46 9.40 7.47
CA MET A 294 -5.10 8.05 7.02
C MET A 294 -4.90 7.14 8.21
N VAL A 295 -5.42 5.94 8.10
CA VAL A 295 -5.29 4.90 9.11
C VAL A 295 -4.85 3.65 8.40
N PHE A 296 -3.83 2.99 8.95
CA PHE A 296 -3.45 1.66 8.55
C PHE A 296 -3.29 0.79 9.78
N VAL A 297 -3.82 -0.43 9.71
CA VAL A 297 -3.69 -1.44 10.76
C VAL A 297 -3.40 -2.77 10.11
N SER A 298 -2.41 -3.48 10.63
CA SER A 298 -2.08 -4.85 10.23
C SER A 298 -1.81 -5.73 11.43
N ASP A 299 -1.78 -7.04 11.20
CA ASP A 299 -1.13 -7.96 12.11
C ASP A 299 0.36 -7.62 12.32
N GLN A 300 0.87 -7.97 13.49
CA GLN A 300 2.32 -7.99 13.72
C GLN A 300 2.90 -9.25 13.08
N PRO A 301 3.90 -9.12 12.19
CA PRO A 301 4.43 -10.26 11.48
C PRO A 301 5.12 -11.23 12.44
N GLU A 302 4.78 -12.52 12.35
CA GLU A 302 5.50 -13.58 13.04
C GLU A 302 6.85 -13.89 12.39
N GLN A 303 7.05 -13.46 11.14
CA GLN A 303 8.26 -13.65 10.34
C GLN A 303 8.57 -12.42 9.50
N ILE A 304 9.85 -12.05 9.38
CA ILE A 304 10.30 -10.90 8.57
C ILE A 304 10.81 -11.34 7.21
N MET A 305 11.52 -12.45 7.16
CA MET A 305 12.09 -12.97 5.92
C MET A 305 11.73 -14.43 5.71
N ASN A 306 11.39 -14.76 4.47
CA ASN A 306 11.36 -16.13 3.97
C ASN A 306 12.73 -16.46 3.36
N LEU A 307 13.80 -16.38 4.16
CA LEU A 307 15.14 -16.69 3.65
C LEU A 307 15.33 -18.20 3.57
N ASN A 308 15.71 -18.63 2.38
CA ASN A 308 16.52 -19.81 2.22
C ASN A 308 17.99 -19.36 2.13
N VAL A 309 18.70 -19.35 3.26
CA VAL A 309 20.07 -18.82 3.39
C VAL A 309 21.04 -19.49 2.41
N VAL A 310 20.82 -20.77 2.12
CA VAL A 310 21.63 -21.51 1.16
C VAL A 310 21.37 -21.01 -0.28
N ASN A 311 20.11 -20.76 -0.64
CA ASN A 311 19.77 -20.14 -1.93
C ASN A 311 20.27 -18.70 -2.05
N MET A 312 20.20 -17.90 -0.98
CA MET A 312 20.74 -16.53 -0.97
C MET A 312 22.26 -16.55 -1.14
N GLY A 313 22.96 -17.42 -0.40
CA GLY A 313 24.40 -17.60 -0.53
C GLY A 313 24.82 -18.05 -1.92
N LEU A 314 24.08 -19.00 -2.51
CA LEU A 314 24.28 -19.44 -3.89
C LEU A 314 23.98 -18.35 -4.91
N SER A 315 22.95 -17.53 -4.70
CA SER A 315 22.60 -16.39 -5.57
C SER A 315 23.68 -15.31 -5.57
N ILE A 316 24.21 -14.96 -4.39
CA ILE A 316 25.33 -14.02 -4.26
C ILE A 316 26.59 -14.61 -4.91
N ALA A 317 26.90 -15.88 -4.62
CA ALA A 317 28.03 -16.58 -5.22
C ALA A 317 27.89 -16.68 -6.74
N ASP A 318 26.70 -16.93 -7.26
CA ASP A 318 26.41 -16.93 -8.70
C ASP A 318 26.60 -15.56 -9.32
N THR A 319 26.14 -14.51 -8.65
CA THR A 319 26.31 -13.14 -9.15
C THR A 319 27.79 -12.78 -9.24
N LEU A 320 28.60 -13.15 -8.23
CA LEU A 320 30.05 -12.91 -8.22
C LEU A 320 30.83 -13.84 -9.16
N SER A 321 30.34 -15.06 -9.36
CA SER A 321 30.98 -16.12 -10.15
C SER A 321 30.46 -16.23 -11.59
N PHE A 322 29.59 -15.32 -12.01
CA PHE A 322 28.91 -15.35 -13.32
C PHE A 322 28.14 -16.67 -13.57
N GLY A 323 27.44 -17.16 -12.55
CA GLY A 323 26.58 -18.36 -12.60
C GLY A 323 27.33 -19.69 -12.59
N MET A 324 28.64 -19.69 -12.26
CA MET A 324 29.41 -20.93 -12.13
C MET A 324 29.12 -21.66 -10.82
N ALA A 325 28.85 -20.94 -9.73
CA ALA A 325 28.69 -21.54 -8.40
C ALA A 325 27.53 -22.56 -8.34
N SER A 326 26.36 -22.23 -8.89
CA SER A 326 25.21 -23.15 -8.95
C SER A 326 25.39 -24.30 -9.92
N ARG A 327 26.19 -24.12 -10.98
CA ARG A 327 26.56 -25.22 -11.90
C ARG A 327 27.53 -26.22 -11.27
N MET A 328 28.42 -25.74 -10.38
CA MET A 328 29.40 -26.59 -9.70
C MET A 328 28.83 -27.25 -8.44
N LEU A 329 27.73 -26.75 -7.87
CA LEU A 329 27.13 -27.24 -6.62
C LEU A 329 25.65 -27.65 -6.77
N PRO A 330 25.27 -28.50 -7.75
CA PRO A 330 23.88 -28.87 -7.98
C PRO A 330 23.25 -29.60 -6.77
N GLY A 331 24.04 -30.38 -6.02
CA GLY A 331 23.59 -31.06 -4.81
C GLY A 331 23.24 -30.10 -3.67
N VAL A 332 23.97 -28.99 -3.52
CA VAL A 332 23.69 -27.96 -2.51
C VAL A 332 22.41 -27.20 -2.86
N LYS A 333 22.17 -26.92 -4.15
CA LYS A 333 20.91 -26.33 -4.63
C LYS A 333 19.70 -27.25 -4.37
N ALA A 334 19.83 -28.55 -4.62
CA ALA A 334 18.76 -29.51 -4.36
C ALA A 334 18.47 -29.72 -2.85
N ILE A 335 19.50 -29.64 -2.00
CA ILE A 335 19.34 -29.65 -0.54
C ILE A 335 18.71 -28.35 -0.05
N SER A 336 19.11 -27.23 -0.63
CA SER A 336 18.54 -25.91 -0.37
C SER A 336 17.04 -25.91 -0.67
N GLU A 337 16.60 -26.39 -1.83
CA GLU A 337 15.18 -26.51 -2.19
C GLU A 337 14.37 -27.39 -1.21
N ARG A 338 15.03 -28.28 -0.44
CA ARG A 338 14.40 -29.10 0.62
C ARG A 338 14.49 -28.49 2.02
N ALA A 339 15.46 -27.62 2.27
CA ALA A 339 15.57 -26.86 3.50
C ALA A 339 14.49 -25.77 3.47
N GLY A 340 13.49 -25.89 4.35
CA GLY A 340 12.40 -24.92 4.43
C GLY A 340 12.88 -23.48 4.68
N ASN A 341 11.98 -22.52 4.50
CA ASN A 341 12.27 -21.11 4.78
C ASN A 341 12.54 -20.93 6.27
N LEU A 342 13.63 -20.21 6.60
CA LEU A 342 14.02 -19.90 7.97
C LEU A 342 14.03 -18.39 8.17
N ASP A 343 13.30 -17.92 9.19
CA ASP A 343 13.45 -16.54 9.67
C ASP A 343 14.44 -16.51 10.84
N PHE A 344 15.62 -15.94 10.61
CA PHE A 344 16.60 -15.72 11.68
C PHE A 344 16.45 -14.35 12.33
N THR A 345 15.62 -13.46 11.79
CA THR A 345 15.59 -12.05 12.17
C THR A 345 15.07 -11.87 13.59
N LEU A 346 13.83 -12.31 13.87
CA LEU A 346 13.25 -12.16 15.20
C LEU A 346 13.94 -13.03 16.25
N PRO A 347 14.25 -14.32 15.99
CA PRO A 347 14.95 -15.15 16.96
C PRO A 347 16.35 -14.64 17.31
N SER A 348 17.10 -14.09 16.33
CA SER A 348 18.44 -13.55 16.60
C SER A 348 18.38 -12.28 17.46
N MET A 349 17.38 -11.41 17.27
CA MET A 349 17.18 -10.23 18.12
C MET A 349 16.84 -10.64 19.56
N MET A 350 15.94 -11.60 19.73
CA MET A 350 15.59 -12.13 21.06
C MET A 350 16.79 -12.76 21.75
N LEU A 351 17.55 -13.59 21.04
CA LEU A 351 18.77 -14.22 21.56
C LEU A 351 19.83 -13.17 21.93
N LEU A 352 20.07 -12.17 21.07
CA LEU A 352 21.04 -11.11 21.32
C LEU A 352 20.64 -10.30 22.56
N ASN A 353 19.35 -9.98 22.71
CA ASN A 353 18.86 -9.27 23.89
C ASN A 353 19.03 -10.12 25.16
N GLN A 354 18.76 -11.42 25.08
CA GLN A 354 18.97 -12.36 26.19
C GLN A 354 20.45 -12.46 26.58
N VAL A 355 21.35 -12.64 25.61
CA VAL A 355 22.80 -12.79 25.85
C VAL A 355 23.43 -11.49 26.37
N THR A 356 22.90 -10.34 25.97
CA THR A 356 23.38 -9.03 26.44
C THR A 356 22.68 -8.54 27.72
N GLY A 357 21.84 -9.36 28.36
CA GLY A 357 21.12 -8.98 29.58
C GLY A 357 20.19 -7.78 29.40
N GLY A 358 19.60 -7.62 28.22
CA GLY A 358 18.73 -6.49 27.87
C GLY A 358 19.45 -5.25 27.33
N MET A 359 20.79 -5.26 27.24
CA MET A 359 21.53 -4.09 26.75
C MET A 359 21.34 -3.85 25.24
N ALA A 360 21.18 -4.90 24.43
CA ALA A 360 20.94 -4.75 22.99
C ALA A 360 19.65 -3.95 22.70
N GLU A 361 18.59 -4.22 23.43
CA GLU A 361 17.36 -3.42 23.35
C GLU A 361 17.57 -2.01 23.94
N LYS A 362 18.07 -1.90 25.18
CA LYS A 362 18.13 -0.61 25.89
C LYS A 362 19.11 0.39 25.28
N GLN A 363 20.27 -0.08 24.80
CA GLN A 363 21.36 0.78 24.33
C GLN A 363 21.44 0.85 22.81
N LEU A 364 21.06 -0.23 22.10
CA LEU A 364 21.20 -0.33 20.66
C LEU A 364 19.85 -0.35 19.91
N ALA A 365 18.73 -0.35 20.64
CA ALA A 365 17.38 -0.42 20.09
C ALA A 365 17.16 -1.65 19.19
N ILE A 366 17.81 -2.77 19.51
CA ILE A 366 17.65 -4.03 18.78
C ILE A 366 16.52 -4.83 19.45
N SER A 367 15.29 -4.57 19.01
CA SER A 367 14.11 -5.33 19.42
C SER A 367 13.07 -5.45 18.29
N PRO A 368 12.20 -6.48 18.32
CA PRO A 368 11.07 -6.58 17.39
C PRO A 368 10.19 -5.33 17.40
N GLN A 369 9.92 -4.77 18.58
CA GLN A 369 9.15 -3.54 18.73
C GLN A 369 9.80 -2.38 17.97
N GLN A 370 11.11 -2.16 18.13
CA GLN A 370 11.78 -1.07 17.41
C GLN A 370 11.76 -1.30 15.89
N MET A 371 11.87 -2.55 15.43
CA MET A 371 11.73 -2.87 14.02
C MET A 371 10.33 -2.53 13.50
N PHE A 372 9.28 -2.93 14.24
CA PHE A 372 7.89 -2.64 13.89
C PHE A 372 7.59 -1.13 13.87
N LYS A 373 8.14 -0.38 14.84
CA LYS A 373 8.10 1.10 14.81
C LYS A 373 8.74 1.64 13.54
N GLY A 374 9.86 1.05 13.11
CA GLY A 374 10.53 1.38 11.85
C GLY A 374 9.67 1.11 10.61
N PHE A 375 8.92 -0.01 10.58
CA PHE A 375 7.98 -0.30 9.51
C PHE A 375 6.82 0.68 9.46
N LEU A 376 6.23 1.01 10.62
CA LEU A 376 5.17 2.02 10.71
C LEU A 376 5.65 3.40 10.27
N ALA A 377 6.89 3.78 10.61
CA ALA A 377 7.47 5.05 10.14
C ALA A 377 7.66 5.05 8.61
N LYS A 378 8.06 3.92 8.02
CA LYS A 378 8.14 3.77 6.56
C LYS A 378 6.77 3.89 5.90
N HIS A 379 5.74 3.31 6.50
CA HIS A 379 4.39 3.39 5.98
C HIS A 379 3.82 4.81 6.08
N SER A 380 4.05 5.52 7.19
CA SER A 380 3.73 6.95 7.34
C SER A 380 4.43 7.83 6.28
N LEU A 381 5.68 7.52 5.93
CA LEU A 381 6.37 8.22 4.83
C LEU A 381 5.74 7.94 3.46
N GLN A 382 5.26 6.72 3.23
CA GLN A 382 4.56 6.35 1.99
C GLN A 382 3.21 7.07 1.87
N HIS A 383 2.45 7.14 2.96
CA HIS A 383 1.27 7.99 3.09
C HIS A 383 1.59 9.43 2.70
N TYR A 384 2.60 10.02 3.35
CA TYR A 384 3.03 11.39 3.08
C TYR A 384 3.42 11.62 1.61
N ASN A 385 4.18 10.72 0.99
CA ASN A 385 4.56 10.82 -0.42
C ASN A 385 3.33 10.75 -1.34
N THR A 386 2.39 9.83 -1.07
CA THR A 386 1.14 9.70 -1.82
C THR A 386 0.33 11.00 -1.76
N LEU A 387 0.22 11.61 -0.57
CA LEU A 387 -0.47 12.88 -0.40
C LEU A 387 0.19 14.01 -1.16
N LEU A 388 1.52 14.16 -1.04
CA LEU A 388 2.25 15.19 -1.77
C LEU A 388 2.12 15.04 -3.29
N GLY A 389 2.10 13.80 -3.79
CA GLY A 389 1.83 13.50 -5.19
C GLY A 389 0.45 13.97 -5.60
N SER A 390 -0.58 13.51 -4.89
CA SER A 390 -1.97 13.86 -5.18
C SER A 390 -2.22 15.38 -5.10
N LEU A 391 -1.65 16.07 -4.11
CA LEU A 391 -1.84 17.52 -3.90
C LEU A 391 -1.26 18.35 -5.05
N ARG A 392 -0.19 17.87 -5.70
CA ARG A 392 0.37 18.53 -6.89
C ARG A 392 -0.62 18.50 -8.04
N THR A 393 -1.22 17.34 -8.32
CA THR A 393 -2.23 17.18 -9.36
C THR A 393 -3.51 17.94 -9.01
N TRP A 394 -3.98 17.81 -7.77
CA TRP A 394 -5.15 18.52 -7.22
C TRP A 394 -5.12 20.01 -7.56
N ARG A 395 -3.98 20.67 -7.32
CA ARG A 395 -3.82 22.12 -7.55
C ARG A 395 -3.57 22.52 -9.01
N GLN A 396 -3.27 21.57 -9.89
CA GLN A 396 -3.11 21.85 -11.32
C GLN A 396 -4.45 21.91 -12.05
N ILE A 397 -5.46 21.23 -11.52
CA ILE A 397 -6.80 21.15 -12.11
C ILE A 397 -7.68 22.23 -11.47
N PRO A 398 -8.20 23.20 -12.25
CA PRO A 398 -9.01 24.28 -11.70
C PRO A 398 -10.39 23.82 -11.24
N ASP A 399 -10.99 22.83 -11.93
CA ASP A 399 -12.34 22.36 -11.69
C ASP A 399 -12.44 20.84 -11.93
N TRP A 400 -12.54 20.09 -10.84
CA TRP A 400 -12.74 18.65 -10.82
C TRP A 400 -14.17 18.21 -11.14
N LEU A 401 -15.13 19.12 -11.13
CA LEU A 401 -16.53 18.85 -11.47
C LEU A 401 -16.75 18.88 -13.00
N ASP A 402 -15.90 19.58 -13.74
CA ASP A 402 -15.96 19.63 -15.20
C ASP A 402 -15.07 18.55 -15.84
N ALA A 403 -15.64 17.35 -15.94
CA ALA A 403 -14.96 16.19 -16.52
C ALA A 403 -14.45 16.40 -17.96
N ALA A 404 -15.01 17.35 -18.72
CA ALA A 404 -14.55 17.63 -20.09
C ALA A 404 -13.24 18.42 -20.14
N THR A 405 -12.85 19.05 -19.04
CA THR A 405 -11.60 19.83 -18.92
C THR A 405 -10.46 19.06 -18.28
N LEU A 406 -10.75 17.86 -17.76
CA LEU A 406 -9.74 17.02 -17.12
C LEU A 406 -8.78 16.45 -18.18
N PRO A 407 -7.47 16.41 -17.90
CA PRO A 407 -6.52 15.72 -18.76
C PRO A 407 -6.85 14.23 -18.92
N ASP A 408 -6.65 13.68 -20.11
CA ASP A 408 -6.94 12.27 -20.41
C ASP A 408 -6.24 11.31 -19.41
N TRP A 409 -5.01 11.62 -19.01
CA TRP A 409 -4.26 10.79 -18.06
C TRP A 409 -4.91 10.69 -16.67
N VAL A 410 -5.68 11.70 -16.26
CA VAL A 410 -6.47 11.67 -15.01
C VAL A 410 -7.74 10.84 -15.19
N ILE A 411 -8.38 10.97 -16.34
CA ILE A 411 -9.60 10.23 -16.66
C ILE A 411 -9.28 8.73 -16.78
N GLU A 412 -8.22 8.38 -17.50
CA GLU A 412 -7.82 7.01 -17.81
C GLU A 412 -6.98 6.36 -16.70
N GLY A 413 -6.40 7.14 -15.77
CA GLY A 413 -5.50 6.63 -14.74
C GLY A 413 -4.16 6.14 -15.28
N GLN A 414 -3.75 6.62 -16.45
CA GLN A 414 -2.43 6.37 -16.99
C GLN A 414 -1.46 7.37 -16.36
N SER A 415 -0.81 7.01 -15.26
CA SER A 415 0.08 7.96 -14.59
C SER A 415 1.25 8.37 -15.51
N SER A 416 1.27 9.69 -15.78
CA SER A 416 2.22 10.40 -16.64
C SER A 416 3.68 10.18 -16.25
#